data_AF-A0A382T597-F1
#
_entry.id   AF-A0A382T597-F1
#
_cell.length_a   1.000
_cell.length_b   1.000
_cell.length_c   1.000
_cell.angle_alpha   90.00
_cell.angle_beta   90.00
_cell.angle_gamma   90.00
#
_symmetry.space_group_name_H-M   'P 1'
#
loop_
_entity.id
_entity.type
_entity.pdbx_description
1 polymer ?
#
loop_
_entity_poly.entity_id
_entity_poly.type
_entity_poly.pdbx_seq_one_letter_code
_entity_poly.pdbx_strand_id
1 'polypeptide(L)'
;MSLIVSINSITIDISPSYDLKIKAARLMQESMLALKNNRMESGVFIDDENDPNETGLVGSPFSLITTDEGNLDAKLTTLDPNFSAGMVDLMFEMRLQRGDTIAILLTGSMPGANIAVLTAAKAIGLVPIMITSVGASQWGANHVDFTWLDMEAILYNNDFITNRSIAASI
;
A
#
# COMPACT_ATOMS: atom_id res chain seq x y z
N MET A 1 -12.98 9.41 62.87
CA MET A 1 -12.47 8.21 62.17
C MET A 1 -12.76 8.43 60.69
N SER A 2 -11.73 8.68 59.89
CA SER A 2 -11.88 9.13 58.49
C SER A 2 -11.64 7.94 57.57
N LEU A 3 -12.64 7.60 56.75
CA LEU A 3 -12.52 6.57 55.72
C LEU A 3 -11.98 7.23 54.44
N ILE A 4 -10.81 6.79 53.99
CA ILE A 4 -10.28 7.16 52.67
C ILE A 4 -10.57 5.98 51.75
N VAL A 5 -11.32 6.24 50.67
CA VAL A 5 -11.52 5.29 49.58
C VAL A 5 -10.72 5.80 48.39
N SER A 6 -9.81 4.97 47.90
CA SER A 6 -9.10 5.19 46.63
C SER A 6 -9.74 4.30 45.58
N ILE A 7 -10.10 4.89 44.45
CA ILE A 7 -10.66 4.18 43.29
C ILE A 7 -9.64 4.33 42.16
N ASN A 8 -9.29 3.21 41.54
CA ASN A 8 -8.43 3.18 40.37
C ASN A 8 -9.27 2.69 39.19
N SER A 9 -9.34 3.46 38.10
CA SER A 9 -10.10 3.10 36.90
C SER A 9 -9.21 3.18 35.66
N ILE A 10 -9.24 2.14 34.84
CA ILE A 10 -8.59 2.09 33.52
C ILE A 10 -9.68 2.32 32.47
N THR A 11 -9.45 3.24 31.54
CA THR A 11 -10.30 3.42 30.37
C THR A 11 -9.55 2.90 29.15
N ILE A 12 -10.18 2.04 28.35
CA ILE A 12 -9.64 1.57 27.07
C ILE A 12 -10.39 2.33 25.98
N ASP A 13 -9.68 3.21 25.27
CA ASP A 13 -10.22 3.94 24.12
C ASP A 13 -9.80 3.23 22.83
N ILE A 14 -10.78 2.64 22.14
CA ILE A 14 -10.56 1.91 20.90
C ILE A 14 -10.91 2.84 19.75
N SER A 15 -9.96 3.01 18.83
CA SER A 15 -10.18 3.81 17.63
C SER A 15 -11.43 3.34 16.86
N PRO A 16 -12.32 4.27 16.44
CA PRO A 16 -13.52 3.91 15.68
C PRO A 16 -13.24 3.19 14.35
N SER A 17 -12.03 3.34 13.81
CA SER A 17 -11.56 2.73 12.56
C SER A 17 -10.74 1.45 12.78
N TYR A 18 -10.64 0.94 14.02
CA TYR A 18 -9.76 -0.19 14.38
C TYR A 18 -9.93 -1.41 13.47
N ASP A 19 -11.16 -1.89 13.28
CA ASP A 19 -11.42 -3.08 12.44
C ASP A 19 -11.03 -2.84 10.97
N LEU A 20 -11.21 -1.61 10.48
CA LEU A 20 -10.85 -1.23 9.12
C LEU A 20 -9.34 -1.13 8.93
N LYS A 21 -8.60 -0.67 9.94
CA LYS A 21 -7.13 -0.69 9.95
C LYS A 21 -6.59 -2.11 9.86
N ILE A 22 -7.11 -3.01 10.69
CA ILE A 22 -6.72 -4.43 10.68
C ILE A 22 -7.05 -5.05 9.31
N LYS A 23 -8.24 -4.78 8.78
CA LYS A 23 -8.65 -5.26 7.46
C LYS A 23 -7.74 -4.73 6.35
N ALA A 24 -7.41 -3.45 6.35
CA ALA A 24 -6.54 -2.84 5.34
C ALA A 24 -5.12 -3.43 5.39
N ALA A 25 -4.54 -3.56 6.59
CA ALA A 25 -3.23 -4.15 6.78
C ALA A 25 -3.17 -5.60 6.28
N ARG A 26 -4.22 -6.39 6.56
CA ARG A 26 -4.32 -7.76 6.09
C ARG A 26 -4.41 -7.84 4.56
N LEU A 27 -5.26 -7.01 3.95
CA LEU A 27 -5.38 -6.90 2.49
C LEU A 27 -4.06 -6.48 1.85
N MET A 28 -3.34 -5.53 2.43
CA MET A 28 -2.03 -5.09 1.94
C MET A 28 -0.99 -6.20 2.04
N GLN A 29 -0.94 -6.91 3.16
CA GLN A 29 -0.03 -8.04 3.34
C GLN A 29 -0.28 -9.13 2.30
N GLU A 30 -1.55 -9.51 2.09
CA GLU A 30 -1.93 -10.52 1.10
C GLU A 30 -1.64 -10.05 -0.34
N SER A 31 -1.88 -8.76 -0.63
CA SER A 31 -1.54 -8.12 -1.91
C SER A 31 -0.05 -8.21 -2.22
N MET A 32 0.79 -7.84 -1.25
CA MET A 32 2.24 -7.90 -1.40
C MET A 32 2.73 -9.33 -1.60
N LEU A 33 2.17 -10.29 -0.85
CA LEU A 33 2.50 -11.70 -0.99
C LEU A 33 2.12 -12.24 -2.38
N ALA A 34 0.96 -11.86 -2.92
CA ALA A 34 0.54 -12.25 -4.26
C ALA A 34 1.50 -11.73 -5.33
N LEU A 35 1.93 -10.48 -5.22
CA LEU A 35 2.91 -9.89 -6.13
C LEU A 35 4.29 -10.55 -6.00
N LYS A 36 4.76 -10.81 -4.76
CA LYS A 36 6.01 -11.55 -4.50
C LYS A 36 5.97 -12.90 -5.19
N ASN A 37 4.92 -13.68 -4.96
CA ASN A 37 4.78 -15.02 -5.53
C ASN A 37 4.79 -15.01 -7.06
N ASN A 38 4.07 -14.07 -7.69
CA ASN A 38 4.10 -13.91 -9.14
C ASN A 38 5.50 -13.61 -9.69
N ARG A 39 6.26 -12.78 -8.98
CA ARG A 39 7.66 -12.46 -9.34
C ARG A 39 8.59 -13.67 -9.18
N MET A 40 8.39 -14.46 -8.12
CA MET A 40 9.17 -15.67 -7.85
C MET A 40 8.89 -16.78 -8.87
N GLU A 41 7.64 -16.93 -9.33
CA GLU A 41 7.29 -17.85 -10.42
C GLU A 41 8.04 -17.55 -11.72
N SER A 42 8.39 -16.28 -11.93
CA SER A 42 9.19 -15.81 -13.07
C SER A 42 10.70 -16.01 -12.87
N GLY A 43 11.13 -16.64 -11.77
CA GLY A 43 12.53 -16.97 -11.47
C GLY A 43 13.39 -15.77 -11.06
N VAL A 44 12.77 -14.66 -10.64
CA VAL A 44 13.48 -13.44 -10.28
C VAL A 44 14.07 -13.57 -8.88
N PHE A 45 15.36 -13.25 -8.73
CA PHE A 45 16.03 -13.20 -7.44
C PHE A 45 15.66 -11.92 -6.67
N ILE A 46 15.52 -12.04 -5.35
CA ILE A 46 15.31 -10.91 -4.45
C ILE A 46 16.68 -10.42 -4.00
N ASP A 47 16.87 -9.11 -4.07
CA ASP A 47 18.04 -8.41 -3.53
C ASP A 47 17.83 -8.22 -2.02
N ASP A 48 18.38 -9.11 -1.22
CA ASP A 48 18.24 -9.11 0.25
C ASP A 48 19.01 -7.97 0.93
N GLU A 49 19.96 -7.35 0.23
CA GLU A 49 20.69 -6.17 0.72
C GLU A 49 19.79 -4.92 0.67
N ASN A 50 19.09 -4.70 -0.44
CA ASN A 50 18.24 -3.52 -0.64
C ASN A 50 16.76 -3.77 -0.29
N ASP A 51 16.33 -5.03 -0.19
CA ASP A 51 15.00 -5.45 0.23
C ASP A 51 15.09 -6.44 1.41
N PRO A 52 15.49 -5.97 2.61
CA PRO A 52 15.77 -6.83 3.76
C PRO A 52 14.53 -7.56 4.30
N ASN A 53 13.32 -7.12 3.94
CA ASN A 53 12.06 -7.80 4.26
C ASN A 53 11.66 -8.81 3.18
N GLU A 54 12.50 -8.98 2.16
CA GLU A 54 12.32 -9.84 1.01
C GLU A 54 10.95 -9.66 0.35
N THR A 55 10.48 -8.43 0.19
CA THR A 55 9.15 -8.17 -0.36
C THR A 55 9.05 -8.54 -1.84
N GLY A 56 10.16 -8.47 -2.58
CA GLY A 56 10.18 -8.60 -4.04
C GLY A 56 9.58 -7.38 -4.75
N LEU A 57 9.32 -6.28 -4.05
CA LEU A 57 8.67 -5.09 -4.59
C LEU A 57 9.59 -3.88 -4.69
N VAL A 58 10.81 -3.98 -4.16
CA VAL A 58 11.87 -2.99 -4.35
C VAL A 58 12.44 -3.14 -5.76
N GLY A 59 12.52 -2.03 -6.47
CA GLY A 59 13.10 -1.95 -7.81
C GLY A 59 14.63 -1.92 -7.82
N SER A 60 15.19 -1.71 -9.00
CA SER A 60 16.64 -1.53 -9.20
C SER A 60 17.10 -0.09 -8.88
N PRO A 61 18.38 0.13 -8.55
CA PRO A 61 18.99 1.47 -8.57
C PRO A 61 18.96 2.11 -9.96
N PHE A 62 18.84 1.33 -11.04
CA PHE A 62 18.71 1.82 -12.41
C PHE A 62 18.03 0.82 -13.36
N SER A 63 17.25 1.34 -14.29
CA SER A 63 16.60 0.63 -15.40
C SER A 63 16.37 1.58 -16.58
N LEU A 64 15.92 1.06 -17.72
CA LEU A 64 15.52 1.89 -18.86
C LEU A 64 14.28 2.76 -18.61
N ILE A 65 13.50 2.46 -17.57
CA ILE A 65 12.29 3.23 -17.20
C ILE A 65 12.48 4.00 -15.88
N THR A 66 13.73 4.15 -15.43
CA THR A 66 14.06 4.97 -14.26
C THR A 66 14.00 6.44 -14.65
N THR A 67 13.10 7.20 -14.01
CA THR A 67 12.86 8.60 -14.37
C THR A 67 13.63 9.60 -13.51
N ASP A 68 13.97 9.23 -12.28
CA ASP A 68 14.56 10.14 -11.29
C ASP A 68 15.27 9.36 -10.18
N GLU A 69 16.04 10.06 -9.35
CA GLU A 69 16.62 9.56 -8.11
C GLU A 69 15.53 9.17 -7.10
N GLY A 70 15.85 8.21 -6.23
CA GLY A 70 14.91 7.69 -5.25
C GLY A 70 15.54 7.50 -3.88
N ASN A 71 14.73 7.64 -2.83
CA ASN A 71 15.12 7.31 -1.47
C ASN A 71 14.63 5.89 -1.14
N LEU A 72 15.55 4.96 -0.89
CA LEU A 72 15.25 3.56 -0.60
C LEU A 72 14.44 3.40 0.70
N ASP A 73 14.82 4.10 1.77
CA ASP A 73 14.13 4.04 3.07
C ASP A 73 12.65 4.42 2.96
N ALA A 74 12.33 5.42 2.14
CA ALA A 74 10.95 5.82 1.87
C ALA A 74 10.17 4.70 1.18
N LYS A 75 10.80 3.95 0.25
CA LYS A 75 10.14 2.80 -0.41
C LYS A 75 9.86 1.71 0.60
N LEU A 76 10.88 1.32 1.38
CA LEU A 76 10.79 0.29 2.42
C LEU A 76 9.72 0.63 3.46
N THR A 77 9.63 1.89 3.88
CA THR A 77 8.59 2.36 4.82
C THR A 77 7.19 2.08 4.30
N THR A 78 6.95 2.32 3.00
CA THR A 78 5.63 2.07 2.39
C THR A 78 5.35 0.60 2.12
N LEU A 79 6.32 -0.29 2.32
CA LEU A 79 6.18 -1.73 2.20
C LEU A 79 5.90 -2.41 3.55
N ASP A 80 5.59 -1.64 4.60
CA ASP A 80 4.97 -2.17 5.82
C ASP A 80 3.44 -2.26 5.62
N PRO A 81 2.79 -3.41 5.80
CA PRO A 81 1.33 -3.52 5.72
C PRO A 81 0.56 -2.54 6.61
N ASN A 82 1.14 -2.13 7.75
CA ASN A 82 0.54 -1.12 8.63
C ASN A 82 0.48 0.28 8.01
N PHE A 83 1.22 0.54 6.92
CA PHE A 83 1.11 1.79 6.18
C PHE A 83 -0.33 1.98 5.66
N SER A 84 -1.02 0.91 5.25
CA SER A 84 -2.44 0.97 4.86
C SER A 84 -3.38 1.27 6.03
N ALA A 85 -3.06 0.85 7.25
CA ALA A 85 -3.80 1.23 8.45
C ALA A 85 -3.69 2.75 8.70
N GLY A 86 -2.51 3.34 8.49
CA GLY A 86 -2.33 4.79 8.51
C GLY A 86 -3.15 5.50 7.43
N MET A 87 -3.27 4.92 6.23
CA MET A 87 -4.14 5.47 5.18
C MET A 87 -5.63 5.42 5.57
N VAL A 88 -6.08 4.35 6.25
CA VAL A 88 -7.44 4.30 6.81
C VAL A 88 -7.68 5.43 7.80
N ASP A 89 -6.73 5.70 8.70
CA ASP A 89 -6.85 6.83 9.63
C ASP A 89 -6.99 8.17 8.92
N LEU A 90 -6.12 8.45 7.95
CA LEU A 90 -6.19 9.69 7.17
C LEU A 90 -7.54 9.82 6.44
N MET A 91 -8.04 8.75 5.84
CA MET A 91 -9.34 8.75 5.17
C MET A 91 -10.51 8.95 6.16
N PHE A 92 -10.39 8.45 7.39
CA PHE A 92 -11.34 8.70 8.47
C PHE A 92 -11.33 10.15 8.95
N GLU A 93 -10.15 10.77 9.07
CA GLU A 93 -10.02 12.19 9.40
C GLU A 93 -10.66 13.08 8.32
N MET A 94 -10.57 12.65 7.05
CA MET A 94 -11.26 13.27 5.92
C MET A 94 -12.77 12.98 5.88
N ARG A 95 -13.28 12.17 6.82
CA ARG A 95 -14.69 11.76 6.94
C ARG A 95 -15.21 11.00 5.72
N LEU A 96 -14.34 10.28 5.02
CA LEU A 96 -14.76 9.42 3.90
C LEU A 96 -15.58 8.24 4.42
N GLN A 97 -16.63 7.90 3.68
CA GLN A 97 -17.58 6.85 4.02
C GLN A 97 -17.72 5.85 2.87
N ARG A 98 -18.19 4.66 3.20
CA ARG A 98 -18.48 3.62 2.22
C ARG A 98 -19.36 4.17 1.08
N GLY A 99 -18.96 3.92 -0.16
CA GLY A 99 -19.65 4.38 -1.36
C GLY A 99 -19.16 5.74 -1.89
N ASP A 100 -18.37 6.49 -1.12
CA ASP A 100 -17.78 7.72 -1.61
C ASP A 100 -16.82 7.44 -2.78
N THR A 101 -16.88 8.30 -3.79
CA THR A 101 -16.00 8.22 -4.96
C THR A 101 -14.77 9.10 -4.74
N ILE A 102 -13.59 8.53 -4.94
CA ILE A 102 -12.30 9.24 -4.77
C ILE A 102 -11.48 9.17 -6.06
N ALA A 103 -10.76 10.24 -6.37
CA ALA A 103 -9.77 10.25 -7.43
C ALA A 103 -8.38 9.98 -6.82
N ILE A 104 -7.62 9.06 -7.42
CA ILE A 104 -6.29 8.70 -6.95
C ILE A 104 -5.31 8.82 -8.13
N LEU A 105 -4.25 9.59 -7.94
CA LEU A 105 -3.12 9.62 -8.85
C LEU A 105 -2.03 8.70 -8.30
N LEU A 106 -1.74 7.63 -9.04
CA LEU A 106 -0.76 6.63 -8.69
C LEU A 106 0.55 6.89 -9.44
N THR A 107 1.66 6.44 -8.89
CA THR A 107 2.98 6.57 -9.52
C THR A 107 3.74 5.25 -9.45
N GLY A 108 4.45 4.90 -10.52
CA GLY A 108 5.40 3.79 -10.53
C GLY A 108 6.49 3.93 -9.47
N SER A 109 6.79 5.15 -9.02
CA SER A 109 7.81 5.40 -8.00
C SER A 109 7.45 4.83 -6.62
N MET A 110 6.18 4.65 -6.27
CA MET A 110 5.76 4.30 -4.90
C MET A 110 4.79 3.10 -4.88
N PRO A 111 5.23 1.89 -5.30
CA PRO A 111 4.34 0.73 -5.38
C PRO A 111 3.74 0.36 -4.02
N GLY A 112 4.51 0.40 -2.93
CA GLY A 112 3.99 0.15 -1.57
C GLY A 112 2.89 1.12 -1.16
N ALA A 113 3.09 2.42 -1.42
CA ALA A 113 2.07 3.44 -1.11
C ALA A 113 0.81 3.28 -1.96
N ASN A 114 0.97 2.91 -3.23
CA ASN A 114 -0.17 2.64 -4.10
C ASN A 114 -1.00 1.47 -3.54
N ILE A 115 -0.36 0.35 -3.17
CA ILE A 115 -1.05 -0.79 -2.54
C ILE A 115 -1.77 -0.33 -1.28
N ALA A 116 -1.09 0.42 -0.42
CA ALA A 116 -1.64 0.88 0.86
C ALA A 116 -2.91 1.72 0.71
N VAL A 117 -2.92 2.69 -0.21
CA VAL A 117 -4.09 3.53 -0.47
C VAL A 117 -5.25 2.71 -1.05
N LEU A 118 -4.95 1.79 -1.97
CA LEU A 118 -5.97 1.00 -2.64
C LEU A 118 -6.60 -0.06 -1.74
N THR A 119 -5.82 -0.71 -0.88
CA THR A 119 -6.35 -1.67 0.09
C THR A 119 -7.09 -0.97 1.24
N ALA A 120 -6.65 0.23 1.65
CA ALA A 120 -7.41 1.07 2.58
C ALA A 120 -8.76 1.49 1.98
N ALA A 121 -8.77 1.97 0.74
CA ALA A 121 -10.00 2.32 0.02
C ALA A 121 -10.95 1.12 -0.07
N LYS A 122 -10.44 -0.08 -0.40
CA LYS A 122 -11.23 -1.32 -0.41
C LYS A 122 -11.73 -1.72 0.97
N ALA A 123 -10.91 -1.56 2.02
CA ALA A 123 -11.29 -1.91 3.38
C ALA A 123 -12.52 -1.12 3.83
N ILE A 124 -12.50 0.20 3.60
CA ILE A 124 -13.59 1.14 3.89
C ILE A 124 -14.80 0.92 2.95
N GLY A 125 -14.54 0.51 1.71
CA GLY A 125 -15.56 0.34 0.67
C GLY A 125 -15.80 1.61 -0.14
N LEU A 126 -14.73 2.36 -0.41
CA LEU A 126 -14.72 3.51 -1.31
C LEU A 126 -14.74 3.06 -2.78
N VAL A 127 -15.06 3.99 -3.68
CA VAL A 127 -15.07 3.79 -5.13
C VAL A 127 -13.91 4.58 -5.76
N PRO A 128 -12.74 3.96 -5.95
CA PRO A 128 -11.58 4.65 -6.51
C PRO A 128 -11.66 4.80 -8.04
N ILE A 129 -11.36 5.99 -8.54
CA ILE A 129 -11.06 6.28 -9.95
C ILE A 129 -9.58 6.63 -10.04
N MET A 130 -8.82 5.83 -10.77
CA MET A 130 -7.35 5.88 -10.76
C MET A 130 -6.79 6.38 -12.09
N ILE A 131 -5.76 7.20 -12.02
CA ILE A 131 -4.88 7.55 -13.13
C ILE A 131 -3.45 7.26 -12.69
N THR A 132 -2.69 6.57 -13.52
CA THR A 132 -1.32 6.14 -13.17
C THR A 132 -0.28 6.90 -13.99
N SER A 133 0.78 7.36 -13.35
CA SER A 133 2.05 7.65 -14.02
C SER A 133 2.93 6.41 -14.00
N VAL A 134 3.27 5.86 -15.18
CA VAL A 134 4.02 4.60 -15.32
C VAL A 134 5.49 4.76 -14.91
N GLY A 135 6.08 5.92 -15.21
CA GLY A 135 7.46 6.23 -14.84
C GLY A 135 7.73 6.03 -13.34
N ALA A 136 8.90 5.46 -13.03
CA ALA A 136 9.29 5.10 -11.68
C ALA A 136 10.70 5.62 -11.36
N SER A 137 10.88 6.22 -10.19
CA SER A 137 12.20 6.58 -9.68
C SER A 137 12.98 5.33 -9.24
N GLN A 138 14.25 5.50 -8.85
CA GLN A 138 15.04 4.41 -8.27
C GLN A 138 14.25 3.69 -7.16
N TRP A 139 14.41 2.36 -7.10
CA TRP A 139 13.78 1.49 -6.11
C TRP A 139 12.25 1.38 -6.20
N GLY A 140 11.59 2.12 -7.11
CA GLY A 140 10.16 1.98 -7.39
C GLY A 140 9.84 0.76 -8.28
N ALA A 141 8.66 0.73 -8.89
CA ALA A 141 8.27 -0.28 -9.88
C ALA A 141 8.97 -0.04 -11.25
N ASN A 142 10.30 -0.04 -11.23
CA ASN A 142 11.14 0.29 -12.38
C ASN A 142 11.74 -0.94 -13.07
N HIS A 143 11.28 -2.14 -12.75
CA HIS A 143 11.57 -3.30 -13.57
C HIS A 143 10.69 -3.27 -14.82
N VAL A 144 11.31 -3.33 -16.01
CA VAL A 144 10.61 -3.17 -17.31
C VAL A 144 9.56 -4.24 -17.58
N ASP A 145 9.68 -5.39 -16.92
CA ASP A 145 8.80 -6.55 -16.97
C ASP A 145 7.87 -6.65 -15.76
N PHE A 146 7.93 -5.68 -14.83
CA PHE A 146 7.13 -5.66 -13.61
C PHE A 146 6.84 -4.22 -13.17
N THR A 147 6.15 -3.48 -14.03
CA THR A 147 5.75 -2.09 -13.78
C THR A 147 4.56 -2.02 -12.81
N TRP A 148 4.21 -0.81 -12.36
CA TRP A 148 3.01 -0.65 -11.54
C TRP A 148 1.73 -1.10 -12.26
N LEU A 149 1.64 -0.96 -13.58
CA LEU A 149 0.44 -1.42 -14.31
C LEU A 149 0.32 -2.96 -14.31
N ASP A 150 1.45 -3.67 -14.33
CA ASP A 150 1.48 -5.13 -14.20
C ASP A 150 1.05 -5.56 -12.79
N MET A 151 1.60 -4.88 -11.76
CA MET A 151 1.19 -5.09 -10.36
C MET A 151 -0.32 -4.81 -10.18
N GLU A 152 -0.80 -3.67 -10.66
CA GLU A 152 -2.22 -3.28 -10.59
C GLU A 152 -3.13 -4.33 -11.23
N ALA A 153 -2.74 -4.88 -12.39
CA ALA A 153 -3.49 -5.94 -13.06
C ALA A 153 -3.55 -7.23 -12.22
N ILE A 154 -2.44 -7.65 -11.61
CA ILE A 154 -2.40 -8.83 -10.73
C ILE A 154 -3.29 -8.61 -9.50
N LEU A 155 -3.19 -7.45 -8.85
CA LEU A 155 -4.00 -7.12 -7.68
C LEU A 155 -5.50 -7.09 -8.01
N TYR A 156 -5.86 -6.55 -9.18
CA TYR A 156 -7.24 -6.52 -9.63
C TYR A 156 -7.78 -7.93 -9.90
N ASN A 157 -7.03 -8.75 -10.63
CA ASN A 157 -7.44 -10.10 -11.00
C ASN A 157 -7.56 -11.07 -9.81
N ASN A 158 -6.89 -10.77 -8.69
CA ASN A 158 -6.96 -11.53 -7.45
C ASN A 158 -7.91 -10.92 -6.42
N ASP A 159 -8.77 -9.96 -6.81
CA ASP A 159 -9.72 -9.29 -5.92
C ASP A 159 -9.03 -8.65 -4.69
N PHE A 160 -7.84 -8.07 -4.85
CA PHE A 160 -7.21 -7.24 -3.81
C PHE A 160 -7.58 -5.76 -3.91
N ILE A 161 -7.89 -5.29 -5.12
CA ILE A 161 -8.42 -3.95 -5.39
C ILE A 161 -9.76 -4.06 -6.13
N THR A 162 -10.51 -2.97 -6.29
CA THR A 162 -11.87 -3.00 -6.88
C THR A 162 -11.94 -2.44 -8.30
N ASN A 163 -10.94 -1.67 -8.71
CA ASN A 163 -10.90 -0.97 -9.98
C ASN A 163 -9.46 -1.02 -10.53
N ARG A 164 -9.27 -0.62 -11.78
CA ARG A 164 -7.96 -0.35 -12.38
C ARG A 164 -7.89 1.09 -12.88
N SER A 165 -6.69 1.54 -13.20
CA SER A 165 -6.47 2.85 -13.80
C SER A 165 -7.26 3.00 -15.10
N ILE A 166 -7.99 4.11 -15.23
CA ILE A 166 -8.77 4.43 -16.43
C ILE A 166 -7.92 5.10 -17.52
N ALA A 167 -6.77 5.62 -17.13
CA ALA A 167 -5.77 6.24 -17.99
C ALA A 167 -4.38 6.10 -17.37
N ALA A 168 -3.35 6.17 -18.21
CA ALA A 168 -1.96 6.20 -17.77
C ALA A 168 -1.16 7.26 -18.54
N SER A 169 -0.23 7.92 -17.85
CA SER A 169 0.79 8.79 -18.45
C SER A 169 2.16 8.11 -18.39
N ILE A 170 3.01 8.45 -19.37
CA ILE A 170 4.41 8.01 -19.45
C ILE A 170 5.35 9.17 -19.16
#